data_AF-A0A8J2BBG5-F1
#
_entry.id   AF-A0A8J2BBG5-F1
#
_cell.length_a   1.000
_cell.length_b   1.000
_cell.length_c   1.000
_cell.angle_alpha   90.00
_cell.angle_beta   90.00
_cell.angle_gamma   90.00
#
_symmetry.space_group_name_H-M   'P 1'
#
loop_
_entity.id
_entity.type
_entity.pdbx_description
1 polymer ?
#
loop_
_entity_poly.entity_id
_entity_poly.type
_entity_poly.pdbx_seq_one_letter_code
_entity_poly.pdbx_strand_id
1 'polypeptide(L)'
;FHGAKYKNEENKYKDFEEEKKLLEEEIADKKSKWKAGGDKLLRTSQEWKDRVRKAQEEKLVDLPEPLRTQMIELVVENAEHLHDDGAEFPQLKGILARHVIKPNPQWKAIQPYKTNPLDEIRTKFLLEEHIFENKIRPLDLSKEQPPPHTSPTLVADRKNHRTRR
;
A
#
# COMPACT_ATOMS: atom_id res chain seq x y z
N PHE A 1 -28.58 25.06 -21.93
CA PHE A 1 -28.34 25.06 -20.47
C PHE A 1 -28.80 23.73 -19.89
N HIS A 2 -27.89 22.76 -19.72
CA HIS A 2 -28.21 21.52 -18.98
C HIS A 2 -28.02 21.80 -17.49
N GLY A 3 -29.14 21.87 -16.77
CA GLY A 3 -29.14 22.14 -15.34
C GLY A 3 -28.44 21.03 -14.57
N ALA A 4 -27.40 21.41 -13.81
CA ALA A 4 -26.83 20.54 -12.80
C ALA A 4 -27.92 20.22 -11.78
N LYS A 5 -28.45 18.99 -11.80
CA LYS A 5 -29.33 18.48 -10.75
C LYS A 5 -28.50 18.43 -9.46
N TYR A 6 -28.74 19.36 -8.55
CA TYR A 6 -28.23 19.28 -7.19
C TYR A 6 -28.75 17.97 -6.58
N LYS A 7 -27.85 17.02 -6.28
CA LYS A 7 -28.21 15.81 -5.50
C LYS A 7 -28.81 16.28 -4.17
N ASN A 8 -30.05 15.86 -3.89
CA ASN A 8 -30.69 16.04 -2.58
C ASN A 8 -29.75 15.56 -1.47
N GLU A 9 -29.68 16.29 -0.35
CA GLU A 9 -28.79 15.98 0.78
C GLU A 9 -29.00 14.56 1.33
N GLU A 10 -30.25 14.09 1.30
CA GLU A 10 -30.62 12.72 1.70
C GLU A 10 -29.96 11.64 0.83
N ASN A 11 -29.81 11.89 -0.48
CA ASN A 11 -29.12 10.97 -1.38
C ASN A 11 -27.61 11.00 -1.16
N LYS A 12 -27.04 12.16 -0.81
CA LYS A 12 -25.61 12.26 -0.44
C LYS A 12 -25.29 11.50 0.84
N TYR A 13 -26.20 11.53 1.82
CA TYR A 13 -26.06 10.80 3.07
C TYR A 13 -26.16 9.28 2.86
N LYS A 14 -27.13 8.82 2.05
CA LYS A 14 -27.27 7.41 1.67
C LYS A 14 -26.05 6.90 0.91
N ASP A 15 -25.57 7.67 -0.07
CA ASP A 15 -24.34 7.34 -0.82
C ASP A 15 -23.13 7.20 0.13
N PHE A 16 -23.00 8.09 1.12
CA PHE A 16 -21.90 8.05 2.11
C PHE A 16 -21.96 6.82 3.02
N GLU A 17 -23.13 6.50 3.58
CA GLU A 17 -23.29 5.34 4.47
C GLU A 17 -23.06 4.01 3.73
N GLU A 18 -23.54 3.91 2.48
CA GLU A 18 -23.27 2.74 1.63
C GLU A 18 -21.77 2.61 1.34
N GLU A 19 -21.09 3.69 0.98
CA GLU A 19 -19.66 3.67 0.71
C GLU A 19 -18.84 3.35 1.96
N LYS A 20 -19.22 3.91 3.11
CA LYS A 20 -18.62 3.61 4.41
C LYS A 20 -18.76 2.14 4.76
N LYS A 21 -19.94 1.55 4.57
CA LYS A 21 -20.18 0.13 4.83
C LYS A 21 -19.31 -0.75 3.95
N LEU A 22 -19.23 -0.46 2.65
CA LEU A 22 -18.36 -1.19 1.72
C LEU A 22 -16.88 -1.08 2.11
N LEU A 23 -16.46 0.10 2.58
CA LEU A 23 -15.09 0.31 3.06
C LEU A 23 -14.80 -0.53 4.31
N GLU A 24 -15.72 -0.55 5.28
CA GLU A 24 -15.58 -1.31 6.52
C GLU A 24 -15.56 -2.83 6.25
N GLU A 25 -16.40 -3.34 5.34
CA GLU A 25 -16.40 -4.73 4.89
C GLU A 25 -15.04 -5.11 4.26
N GLU A 26 -14.51 -4.26 3.37
CA GLU A 26 -13.20 -4.51 2.75
C GLU A 26 -12.06 -4.51 3.78
N ILE A 27 -12.09 -3.57 4.73
CA ILE A 27 -11.12 -3.51 5.83
C ILE A 27 -11.20 -4.77 6.69
N ALA A 28 -12.41 -5.26 7.00
CA ALA A 28 -12.60 -6.46 7.79
C ALA A 28 -12.04 -7.70 7.07
N ASP A 29 -12.28 -7.83 5.76
CA ASP A 29 -11.74 -8.90 4.93
C ASP A 29 -10.20 -8.87 4.88
N LYS A 30 -9.59 -7.69 4.73
CA LYS A 30 -8.12 -7.55 4.74
C LYS A 30 -7.54 -7.87 6.12
N LYS A 31 -8.13 -7.37 7.20
CA LYS A 31 -7.69 -7.65 8.57
C LYS A 31 -7.83 -9.12 8.95
N SER A 32 -8.87 -9.81 8.48
CA SER A 32 -9.04 -11.25 8.73
C SER A 32 -7.92 -12.05 8.07
N LYS A 33 -7.52 -11.68 6.84
CA LYS A 33 -6.36 -12.25 6.16
C LYS A 33 -5.06 -11.99 6.91
N TRP A 34 -4.84 -10.79 7.46
CA TRP A 34 -3.67 -10.51 8.30
C TRP A 34 -3.59 -11.44 9.52
N LYS A 35 -4.71 -11.63 10.22
CA LYS A 35 -4.80 -12.49 11.43
C LYS A 35 -4.61 -13.97 11.11
N ALA A 36 -5.03 -14.42 9.93
CA ALA A 36 -4.74 -15.76 9.43
C ALA A 36 -3.26 -15.94 9.00
N GLY A 37 -2.40 -14.95 9.24
CA GLY A 37 -0.99 -14.92 8.80
C GLY A 37 -0.82 -14.73 7.28
N GLY A 38 -1.91 -14.38 6.60
CA GLY A 38 -2.17 -14.63 5.19
C GLY A 38 -1.54 -13.67 4.19
N ASP A 39 -0.48 -12.94 4.53
CA ASP A 39 0.32 -12.27 3.50
C ASP A 39 1.77 -12.76 3.51
N LYS A 40 2.37 -12.96 4.68
CA LYS A 40 3.66 -13.65 4.78
C LYS A 40 3.56 -15.15 4.52
N LEU A 41 2.53 -15.84 5.06
CA LEU A 41 2.34 -17.28 4.82
C LEU A 41 1.87 -17.58 3.39
N LEU A 42 1.05 -16.70 2.80
CA LEU A 42 0.66 -16.84 1.39
C LEU A 42 1.84 -16.63 0.46
N ARG A 43 2.73 -15.66 0.72
CA ARG A 43 3.87 -15.40 -0.18
C ARG A 43 5.03 -16.38 -0.05
N THR A 44 5.06 -17.16 1.02
CA THR A 44 5.93 -18.34 1.13
C THR A 44 5.28 -19.61 0.58
N SER A 45 3.99 -19.57 0.22
CA SER A 45 3.26 -20.75 -0.27
C SER A 45 3.69 -21.17 -1.67
N GLN A 46 3.48 -22.44 -2.00
CA GLN A 46 3.72 -22.94 -3.35
C GLN A 46 2.80 -22.28 -4.38
N GLU A 47 1.53 -22.05 -4.03
CA GLU A 47 0.57 -21.38 -4.91
C GLU A 47 1.03 -19.98 -5.34
N TRP A 48 1.69 -19.24 -4.44
CA TRP A 48 2.28 -17.94 -4.75
C TRP A 48 3.48 -18.05 -5.69
N LYS A 49 4.39 -18.98 -5.39
CA LYS A 49 5.55 -19.27 -6.24
C LYS A 49 5.13 -19.64 -7.67
N ASP A 50 4.05 -20.39 -7.81
CA ASP A 50 3.51 -20.78 -9.12
C ASP A 50 2.92 -19.58 -9.90
N ARG A 51 2.23 -18.66 -9.21
CA ARG A 51 1.75 -17.40 -9.84
C ARG A 51 2.90 -16.53 -10.30
N VAL A 52 3.92 -16.35 -9.45
CA VAL A 52 5.13 -15.57 -9.78
C VAL A 52 5.85 -16.19 -10.98
N ARG A 53 6.01 -17.51 -10.99
CA ARG A 53 6.63 -18.25 -12.09
C ARG A 53 5.91 -17.97 -13.41
N LYS A 54 4.59 -18.16 -13.45
CA LYS A 54 3.78 -17.91 -14.65
C LYS A 54 3.92 -16.48 -15.17
N ALA A 55 3.88 -15.49 -14.26
CA ALA A 55 4.03 -14.09 -14.62
C ALA A 55 5.42 -13.76 -15.20
N GLN A 56 6.47 -14.45 -14.76
CA GLN A 56 7.82 -14.29 -15.33
C GLN A 56 7.99 -15.06 -16.65
N GLU A 57 7.38 -16.23 -16.79
CA GLU A 57 7.39 -16.99 -18.06
C GLU A 57 6.82 -16.20 -19.24
N GLU A 58 5.76 -15.42 -18.98
CA GLU A 58 5.13 -14.53 -19.95
C GLU A 58 6.00 -13.30 -20.28
N LYS A 59 6.75 -12.77 -19.30
CA LYS A 59 7.58 -11.55 -19.47
C LYS A 59 8.96 -11.83 -20.06
N LEU A 60 9.52 -13.00 -19.76
CA LEU A 60 10.89 -13.37 -20.13
C LEU A 60 10.90 -14.29 -21.36
N VAL A 61 9.86 -14.24 -22.21
CA VAL A 61 9.72 -15.12 -23.38
C VAL A 61 10.86 -14.95 -24.39
N ASP A 62 11.42 -13.75 -24.47
CA ASP A 62 12.47 -13.39 -25.45
C ASP A 62 13.89 -13.76 -24.97
N LEU A 63 14.05 -14.22 -23.73
CA LEU A 63 15.36 -14.63 -23.21
C LEU A 63 15.71 -16.04 -23.71
N PRO A 64 16.95 -16.25 -24.21
CA PRO A 64 17.40 -17.57 -24.62
C PRO A 64 17.64 -18.48 -23.40
N GLU A 65 17.49 -19.79 -23.60
CA GLU A 65 17.89 -20.78 -22.60
C GLU A 65 19.43 -20.90 -22.54
N PRO A 66 20.02 -21.19 -21.37
CA PRO A 66 19.39 -21.48 -20.08
C PRO A 66 19.07 -20.24 -19.22
N LEU A 67 19.39 -19.04 -19.72
CA LEU A 67 19.33 -17.79 -18.95
C LEU A 67 17.89 -17.47 -18.50
N ARG A 68 16.91 -17.75 -19.37
CA ARG A 68 15.49 -17.61 -19.04
C ARG A 68 15.10 -18.43 -17.81
N THR A 69 15.44 -19.73 -17.80
CA THR A 69 15.16 -20.61 -16.66
C THR A 69 15.83 -20.11 -15.38
N GLN A 70 17.11 -19.73 -15.45
CA GLN A 70 17.86 -19.23 -14.30
C GLN A 70 17.26 -17.95 -13.70
N MET A 71 16.82 -17.02 -14.55
CA MET A 71 16.17 -15.79 -14.09
C MET A 71 14.81 -16.06 -13.44
N ILE A 72 14.01 -16.97 -14.01
CA ILE A 72 12.72 -17.37 -13.42
C ILE A 72 12.93 -18.01 -12.06
N GLU A 73 13.88 -18.94 -11.94
CA GLU A 73 14.19 -19.62 -10.67
C GLU A 73 14.66 -18.64 -9.60
N LEU A 74 15.57 -17.73 -9.93
CA LEU A 74 16.04 -16.70 -9.01
C LEU A 74 14.89 -15.83 -8.46
N VAL A 75 13.93 -15.46 -9.32
CA VAL A 75 12.77 -14.66 -8.92
C VAL A 75 11.80 -15.47 -8.06
N VAL A 76 11.60 -16.75 -8.38
CA VAL A 76 10.73 -17.66 -7.62
C VAL A 76 11.32 -18.01 -6.24
N GLU A 77 12.63 -18.16 -6.14
CA GLU A 77 13.34 -18.38 -4.88
C GLU A 77 13.18 -17.20 -3.91
N ASN A 78 13.00 -15.99 -4.45
CA ASN A 78 12.81 -14.76 -3.68
C ASN A 78 11.36 -14.26 -3.75
N ALA A 79 10.41 -15.14 -4.09
CA ALA A 79 9.01 -14.77 -4.32
C ALA A 79 8.34 -14.15 -3.10
N GLU A 80 8.78 -14.47 -1.88
CA GLU A 80 8.25 -13.87 -0.65
C GLU A 80 8.45 -12.34 -0.57
N HIS A 81 9.28 -11.78 -1.45
CA HIS A 81 9.59 -10.35 -1.52
C HIS A 81 8.80 -9.62 -2.62
N LEU A 82 7.97 -10.34 -3.38
CA LEU A 82 7.18 -9.80 -4.47
C LEU A 82 5.75 -9.50 -4.00
N HIS A 83 5.10 -8.52 -4.63
CA HIS A 83 3.70 -8.14 -4.40
C HIS A 83 2.86 -8.39 -5.67
N ASP A 84 1.55 -8.63 -5.49
CA ASP A 84 0.59 -8.95 -6.57
C ASP A 84 0.47 -7.81 -7.60
N ASP A 85 0.70 -6.56 -7.19
CA ASP A 85 0.53 -5.35 -8.02
C ASP A 85 1.73 -5.01 -8.91
N GLY A 86 2.73 -5.89 -9.00
CA GLY A 86 4.00 -5.64 -9.69
C GLY A 86 5.14 -5.42 -8.69
N ALA A 87 6.30 -5.96 -9.02
CA ALA A 87 7.46 -5.94 -8.13
C ALA A 87 8.03 -4.52 -7.98
N GLU A 88 8.20 -4.05 -6.75
CA GLU A 88 9.24 -3.05 -6.48
C GLU A 88 10.61 -3.71 -6.66
N PHE A 89 11.58 -2.91 -7.12
CA PHE A 89 12.97 -3.33 -7.30
C PHE A 89 13.54 -4.00 -6.04
N PRO A 90 14.45 -4.98 -6.16
CA PRO A 90 15.09 -5.63 -5.03
C PRO A 90 15.60 -4.61 -4.01
N GLN A 91 15.08 -4.69 -2.79
CA GLN A 91 15.56 -3.87 -1.68
C GLN A 91 16.86 -4.46 -1.15
N LEU A 92 17.93 -3.67 -1.16
CA LEU A 92 19.17 -3.99 -0.44
C LEU A 92 18.86 -4.10 1.06
N LYS A 93 18.79 -5.31 1.58
CA LYS A 93 18.63 -5.56 3.02
C LYS A 93 19.96 -5.34 3.73
N GLY A 94 19.95 -4.63 4.84
CA GLY A 94 21.14 -4.38 5.68
C GLY A 94 21.96 -3.15 5.29
N ILE A 95 21.62 -2.47 4.18
CA ILE A 95 22.23 -1.19 3.82
C ILE A 95 21.18 -0.10 4.03
N LEU A 96 21.37 0.72 5.06
CA LEU A 96 20.55 1.91 5.25
C LEU A 96 20.79 2.87 4.08
N ALA A 97 19.73 3.22 3.35
CA ALA A 97 19.82 4.26 2.33
C ALA A 97 20.29 5.56 2.98
N ARG A 98 21.47 6.05 2.58
CA ARG A 98 22.01 7.31 3.10
C ARG A 98 21.37 8.46 2.33
N HIS A 99 20.62 9.30 3.03
CA HIS A 99 20.11 10.54 2.47
C HIS A 99 21.08 11.70 2.78
N VAL A 100 21.55 12.41 1.75
CA VAL A 100 22.38 13.62 1.93
C VAL A 100 21.47 14.83 1.95
N ILE A 101 21.38 15.47 3.11
CA ILE A 101 20.59 16.68 3.29
C ILE A 101 21.40 17.87 2.73
N LYS A 102 20.73 18.79 2.04
CA LYS A 102 21.35 20.03 1.54
C LYS A 102 21.97 20.83 2.70
N PRO A 103 23.07 21.56 2.48
CA PRO A 103 23.60 22.47 3.50
C PRO A 103 22.54 23.51 3.88
N ASN A 104 22.36 23.74 5.18
CA ASN A 104 21.35 24.63 5.77
C ASN A 104 19.89 24.29 5.38
N PRO A 105 19.38 23.09 5.74
CA PRO A 105 18.02 22.71 5.42
C PRO A 105 17.01 23.57 6.18
N GLN A 106 16.00 24.08 5.48
CA GLN A 106 14.84 24.69 6.12
C GLN A 106 13.78 23.62 6.37
N TRP A 107 13.76 23.07 7.58
CA TRP A 107 12.73 22.13 8.00
C TRP A 107 11.38 22.85 8.14
N LYS A 108 10.32 22.20 7.65
CA LYS A 108 8.95 22.71 7.76
C LYS A 108 8.07 21.68 8.42
N ALA A 109 7.38 22.10 9.47
CA ALA A 109 6.27 21.36 10.04
C ALA A 109 4.98 21.84 9.37
N ILE A 110 4.48 21.05 8.43
CA ILE A 110 3.25 21.35 7.70
C ILE A 110 2.09 20.65 8.42
N GLN A 111 0.98 21.39 8.61
CA GLN A 111 -0.24 20.85 9.20
C GLN A 111 -0.91 19.84 8.25
N PRO A 112 -1.57 18.79 8.77
CA PRO A 112 -2.34 17.86 7.96
C PRO A 112 -3.43 18.57 7.14
N TYR A 113 -3.69 18.07 5.93
CA TYR A 113 -4.83 18.53 5.15
C TYR A 113 -6.14 18.10 5.82
N LYS A 114 -7.20 18.91 5.65
CA LYS A 114 -8.55 18.49 6.02
C LYS A 114 -9.00 17.41 5.05
N THR A 115 -9.33 16.23 5.57
CA THR A 115 -9.77 15.07 4.80
C THR A 115 -11.25 14.80 4.99
N ASN A 116 -11.88 14.11 4.04
CA ASN A 116 -13.24 13.59 4.21
C ASN A 116 -13.20 12.44 5.24
N PRO A 117 -14.23 12.26 6.10
CA PRO A 117 -14.34 11.10 6.99
C PRO A 117 -13.99 9.73 6.37
N LEU A 118 -14.35 9.46 5.10
CA LEU A 118 -13.99 8.20 4.44
C LEU A 118 -12.46 8.06 4.23
N ASP A 119 -11.78 9.16 3.91
CA ASP A 119 -10.32 9.17 3.79
C ASP A 119 -9.65 9.01 5.16
N GLU A 120 -10.25 9.52 6.22
CA GLU A 120 -9.73 9.31 7.58
C GLU A 120 -9.75 7.82 7.92
N ILE A 121 -10.85 7.13 7.61
CA ILE A 121 -10.97 5.68 7.77
C ILE A 121 -9.91 4.96 6.91
N ARG A 122 -9.78 5.31 5.63
CA ARG A 122 -8.77 4.74 4.72
C ARG A 122 -7.33 4.96 5.22
N THR A 123 -7.01 6.18 5.62
CA THR A 123 -5.68 6.56 6.12
C THR A 123 -5.35 5.75 7.36
N LYS A 124 -6.28 5.65 8.31
CA LYS A 124 -6.09 4.85 9.53
C LYS A 124 -5.83 3.38 9.20
N PHE A 125 -6.60 2.81 8.29
CA PHE A 125 -6.40 1.42 7.86
C PHE A 125 -5.03 1.20 7.19
N LEU A 126 -4.62 2.08 6.28
CA LEU A 126 -3.31 1.99 5.60
C LEU A 126 -2.14 2.14 6.60
N LEU A 127 -2.28 3.00 7.61
CA LEU A 127 -1.28 3.12 8.66
C LEU A 127 -1.18 1.82 9.48
N GLU A 128 -2.32 1.21 9.84
CA GLU A 128 -2.34 -0.08 10.53
C GLU A 128 -1.69 -1.20 9.68
N GLU A 129 -1.96 -1.22 8.37
CA GLU A 129 -1.34 -2.15 7.42
C GLU A 129 0.17 -1.98 7.38
N HIS A 130 0.66 -0.76 7.22
CA HIS A 130 2.08 -0.48 7.16
C HIS A 130 2.81 -0.74 8.48
N ILE A 131 2.15 -0.57 9.62
CA ILE A 131 2.69 -0.98 10.93
C ILE A 131 2.77 -2.51 10.99
N PHE A 132 1.72 -3.22 10.58
CA PHE A 132 1.70 -4.68 10.54
C PHE A 132 2.81 -5.25 9.64
N GLU A 133 3.04 -4.62 8.50
CA GLU A 133 4.13 -4.97 7.56
C GLU A 133 5.52 -4.52 8.02
N ASN A 134 5.64 -3.81 9.16
CA ASN A 134 6.87 -3.19 9.66
C ASN A 134 7.52 -2.16 8.69
N LYS A 135 6.72 -1.50 7.85
CA LYS A 135 7.17 -0.41 6.97
C LYS A 135 7.31 0.92 7.71
N ILE A 136 6.46 1.13 8.70
CA ILE A 136 6.47 2.31 9.57
C ILE A 136 6.32 1.88 11.03
N ARG A 137 6.65 2.78 11.95
CA ARG A 137 6.39 2.60 13.39
C ARG A 137 5.76 3.85 13.97
N PRO A 138 4.89 3.72 14.99
CA PRO A 138 4.47 4.88 15.77
C PRO A 138 5.69 5.47 16.49
N LEU A 139 5.73 6.80 16.56
CA LEU A 139 6.73 7.52 17.34
C LEU A 139 6.37 7.43 18.83
N ASP A 140 7.33 7.01 19.66
CA ASP A 140 7.16 7.01 21.12
C ASP A 140 7.55 8.39 21.67
N LEU A 141 6.56 9.27 21.84
CA LEU A 141 6.77 10.63 22.35
C LEU A 141 7.30 10.70 23.78
N SER A 142 7.27 9.58 24.53
CA SER A 142 7.88 9.51 25.87
C SER A 142 9.40 9.29 25.82
N LYS A 143 9.91 8.76 24.70
CA LYS A 143 11.33 8.40 24.53
C LYS A 143 12.03 9.19 23.44
N GLU A 144 11.29 9.71 22.47
CA GLU A 144 11.82 10.31 21.26
C GLU A 144 11.21 11.69 21.03
N GLN A 145 12.04 12.64 20.59
CA GLN A 145 11.53 13.94 20.15
C GLN A 145 10.91 13.82 18.77
N PRO A 146 9.78 14.52 18.50
CA PRO A 146 9.21 14.58 17.17
C PRO A 146 10.21 15.19 16.19
N PRO A 147 10.25 14.70 14.94
CA PRO A 147 11.10 15.27 13.93
C PRO A 147 10.75 16.76 13.72
N PRO A 148 11.74 17.61 13.37
CA PRO A 148 11.53 19.04 13.14
C PRO A 148 10.70 19.33 11.86
N HIS A 149 10.24 18.28 11.18
CA HIS A 149 9.46 18.35 9.96
C HIS A 149 8.28 17.39 10.01
N THR A 150 7.18 17.80 9.40
CA THR A 150 5.98 16.98 9.21
C THR A 150 5.46 17.21 7.80
N SER A 151 5.10 16.13 7.13
CA SER A 151 4.50 16.16 5.80
C SER A 151 3.03 15.74 5.90
N PRO A 152 2.11 16.43 5.23
CA PRO A 152 0.72 16.04 5.22
C PRO A 152 0.54 14.77 4.38
N THR A 153 -0.31 13.87 4.85
CA THR A 153 -0.71 12.65 4.14
C THR A 153 -2.01 12.90 3.38
N LEU A 154 -2.14 12.29 2.20
CA LEU A 154 -3.37 12.31 1.40
C LEU A 154 -3.64 10.91 0.84
N VAL A 155 -4.91 10.56 0.71
CA VAL A 155 -5.33 9.32 0.05
C VAL A 155 -5.67 9.65 -1.39
N ALA A 156 -4.93 9.03 -2.31
CA ALA A 156 -5.19 9.13 -3.74
C ALA A 156 -6.11 8.00 -4.21
N ASP A 157 -6.90 8.30 -5.23
CA ASP A 157 -7.89 7.38 -5.77
C ASP A 157 -7.20 6.25 -6.53
N ARG A 158 -7.59 5.01 -6.25
CA ARG A 158 -7.11 3.85 -6.99
C ARG A 158 -8.16 3.44 -8.00
N LYS A 159 -7.74 3.35 -9.27
CA LYS A 159 -8.58 2.82 -10.35
C LYS A 159 -9.05 1.40 -9.99
N ASN A 160 -10.34 1.12 -10.15
CA ASN A 160 -10.99 -0.20 -9.90
C ASN A 160 -11.22 -0.62 -8.43
N HIS A 161 -11.21 0.30 -7.47
CA HIS A 161 -11.56 -0.04 -6.08
C HIS A 161 -13.08 -0.13 -5.85
N ARG A 162 -13.53 -0.98 -4.92
CA ARG A 162 -14.97 -1.18 -4.62
C ARG A 162 -15.64 0.05 -4.00
N THR A 163 -14.85 0.89 -3.34
CA THR A 163 -15.28 2.19 -2.83
C THR A 163 -14.72 3.28 -3.73
N ARG A 164 -15.60 4.12 -4.28
CA ARG A 164 -15.19 5.18 -5.20
C ARG A 164 -14.58 6.34 -4.43
N ARG A 165 -13.45 6.82 -4.93
CA ARG A 165 -13.40 8.22 -5.30
C ARG A 165 -13.29 8.32 -6.81
#